data_AF-A0A1T4RX44-F1
#
_entry.id   AF-A0A1T4RX44-F1
#
_cell.length_a   1.000
_cell.length_b   1.000
_cell.length_c   1.000
_cell.angle_alpha   90.00
_cell.angle_beta   90.00
_cell.angle_gamma   90.00
#
_symmetry.space_group_name_H-M   'P 1'
#
loop_
_entity.id
_entity.type
_entity.pdbx_description
1 polymer ?
#
loop_
_entity_poly.entity_id
_entity_poly.type
_entity_poly.pdbx_seq_one_letter_code
_entity_poly.pdbx_strand_id
1 'polypeptide(L)'
;MTKAYNFLASWQLFPEKCRFEHGVAPKSGNYRIESPDDIKLRIIMSWVTIEDEAFHAEYEVVPDGLEHPLNGEDADQISATVTGSHYLLVRLLKAGNPVLEIEHNILPNGYMQVIQKGKDSKEGSFTNTEIYHKQLSVLPYAASVGGVAIRATKEGMIRHSALTAMEEQTEMQLLQIRQQIELLARQAQEIRKRKELSLMIYDAKLSFKPVIGQVYHLYEKKDGTHTLSMVAPSEWGAGGPFRQFIASVKLLADHTWVEVE
;
A
#
# COMPACT_ATOMS: atom_id res chain seq x y z
N MET A 1 16.64 6.16 -13.58
CA MET A 1 15.69 5.03 -13.61
C MET A 1 15.17 4.56 -12.26
N THR A 2 15.99 4.42 -11.20
CA THR A 2 15.52 3.96 -9.86
C THR A 2 14.31 4.73 -9.32
N LYS A 3 14.16 5.99 -9.75
CA LYS A 3 13.07 6.89 -9.39
C LYS A 3 11.73 6.56 -10.04
N ALA A 4 11.70 5.99 -11.25
CA ALA A 4 10.45 5.69 -11.97
C ALA A 4 9.97 4.24 -11.76
N TYR A 5 10.75 3.40 -11.09
CA TYR A 5 10.50 1.96 -10.95
C TYR A 5 9.09 1.60 -10.47
N ASN A 6 8.55 2.36 -9.53
CA ASN A 6 7.23 2.09 -8.96
C ASN A 6 6.08 2.27 -9.95
N PHE A 7 6.29 3.03 -11.02
CA PHE A 7 5.31 3.25 -12.08
C PHE A 7 5.31 2.11 -13.12
N LEU A 8 6.42 1.38 -13.25
CA LEU A 8 6.62 0.35 -14.28
C LEU A 8 5.74 -0.88 -14.02
N ALA A 9 4.54 -0.89 -14.60
CA ALA A 9 3.57 -1.97 -14.52
C ALA A 9 2.42 -1.78 -15.51
N SER A 10 1.55 -2.78 -15.59
CA SER A 10 0.19 -2.59 -16.08
C SER A 10 -0.72 -2.20 -14.92
N TRP A 11 -1.62 -1.25 -15.16
CA TRP A 11 -2.53 -0.68 -14.19
C TRP A 11 -3.94 -0.72 -14.76
N GLN A 12 -4.91 -1.11 -13.96
CA GLN A 12 -6.30 -1.25 -14.37
C GLN A 12 -7.15 -0.21 -13.65
N LEU A 13 -7.99 0.48 -14.41
CA LEU A 13 -8.85 1.55 -13.92
C LEU A 13 -9.88 1.01 -12.91
N PHE A 14 -10.15 1.79 -11.87
CA PHE A 14 -11.28 1.65 -10.96
C PHE A 14 -12.34 2.73 -11.31
N PRO A 15 -13.29 2.45 -12.23
CA PRO A 15 -14.27 3.45 -12.70
C PRO A 15 -15.03 4.13 -11.55
N GLU A 16 -15.44 3.36 -10.54
CA GLU A 16 -16.21 3.83 -9.38
C GLU A 16 -15.47 4.85 -8.50
N LYS A 17 -14.14 4.92 -8.61
CA LYS A 17 -13.29 5.82 -7.82
C LYS A 17 -12.83 7.05 -8.62
N CYS A 18 -13.21 7.15 -9.89
CA CYS A 18 -12.82 8.25 -10.76
C CYS A 18 -13.72 9.47 -10.55
N ARG A 19 -13.18 10.66 -10.80
CA ARG A 19 -13.90 11.94 -10.75
C ARG A 19 -13.55 12.76 -11.97
N PHE A 20 -14.56 13.12 -12.75
CA PHE A 20 -14.41 13.93 -13.95
C PHE A 20 -15.18 15.24 -13.75
N GLU A 21 -14.56 16.38 -14.07
CA GLU A 21 -15.24 17.68 -14.02
C GLU A 21 -16.22 17.82 -15.19
N HIS A 22 -15.80 17.33 -16.36
CA HIS A 22 -16.61 17.31 -17.58
C HIS A 22 -16.60 15.87 -18.15
N GLY A 23 -17.78 15.37 -18.51
CA GLY A 23 -17.94 14.01 -19.05
C GLY A 23 -18.16 12.91 -18.00
N VAL A 24 -18.09 11.66 -18.45
CA VAL A 24 -18.31 10.46 -17.62
C VAL A 24 -17.04 9.64 -17.60
N ALA A 25 -16.68 9.10 -16.43
CA ALA A 25 -15.54 8.20 -16.31
C ALA A 25 -15.68 7.00 -17.27
N PRO A 26 -14.57 6.55 -17.89
CA PRO A 26 -14.64 5.40 -18.78
C PRO A 26 -15.08 4.14 -18.03
N LYS A 27 -15.81 3.28 -18.74
CA LYS A 27 -16.34 2.00 -18.23
C LYS A 27 -15.21 1.03 -17.86
N SER A 28 -14.09 1.08 -18.59
CA SER A 28 -12.88 0.37 -18.23
C SER A 28 -11.65 1.05 -18.84
N GLY A 29 -10.47 0.78 -18.29
CA GLY A 29 -9.23 1.28 -18.86
C GLY A 29 -8.01 0.51 -18.35
N ASN A 30 -7.00 0.39 -19.19
CA ASN A 30 -5.68 -0.13 -18.87
C ASN A 30 -4.64 0.94 -19.16
N TYR A 31 -3.72 1.10 -18.23
CA TYR A 31 -2.62 2.05 -18.28
C TYR A 31 -1.34 1.27 -18.04
N ARG A 32 -0.44 1.23 -19.02
CA ARG A 32 0.82 0.49 -18.93
C ARG A 32 1.98 1.44 -19.08
N ILE A 33 2.92 1.33 -18.15
CA ILE A 33 4.17 2.11 -18.18
C ILE A 33 5.32 1.12 -18.22
N GLU A 34 6.15 1.25 -19.25
CA GLU A 34 7.33 0.41 -19.49
C GLU A 34 8.56 1.29 -19.70
N SER A 35 9.74 0.70 -19.60
CA SER A 35 10.98 1.36 -19.99
C SER A 35 11.75 0.48 -20.97
N PRO A 36 11.71 0.81 -22.29
CA PRO A 36 12.35 -0.02 -23.31
C PRO A 36 13.88 -0.05 -23.23
N ASP A 37 14.50 1.06 -22.81
CA ASP A 37 15.94 1.29 -22.93
C ASP A 37 16.58 1.91 -21.67
N ASP A 38 15.91 1.84 -20.52
CA ASP A 38 16.32 2.47 -19.25
C ASP A 38 16.56 4.00 -19.32
N ILE A 39 16.11 4.65 -20.39
CA ILE A 39 16.23 6.11 -20.59
C ILE A 39 14.85 6.71 -20.75
N LYS A 40 14.00 6.05 -21.54
CA LYS A 40 12.65 6.48 -21.84
C LYS A 40 11.62 5.72 -21.02
N LEU A 41 10.48 6.37 -20.80
CA LEU A 41 9.25 5.75 -20.37
C LEU A 41 8.32 5.67 -21.58
N ARG A 42 7.81 4.47 -21.85
CA ARG A 42 6.74 4.24 -22.81
C ARG A 42 5.44 4.12 -22.04
N ILE A 43 4.49 5.00 -22.33
CA ILE A 43 3.18 5.05 -21.69
C ILE A 43 2.13 4.63 -22.72
N ILE A 44 1.37 3.61 -22.37
CA ILE A 44 0.35 3.00 -23.21
C ILE A 44 -0.97 3.03 -22.46
N MET A 45 -1.99 3.63 -23.07
CA MET A 45 -3.32 3.75 -22.49
C MET A 45 -4.33 3.09 -23.43
N SER A 46 -5.31 2.41 -22.86
CA SER A 46 -6.48 1.93 -23.60
C SER A 46 -7.69 2.06 -22.70
N TRP A 47 -8.80 2.57 -23.22
CA TRP A 47 -10.03 2.74 -22.44
C TRP A 47 -11.26 2.54 -23.28
N VAL A 48 -12.36 2.17 -22.62
CA VAL A 48 -13.67 2.01 -23.23
C VAL A 48 -14.63 2.99 -22.58
N THR A 49 -15.31 3.81 -23.39
CA THR A 49 -16.30 4.78 -22.91
C THR A 49 -17.58 4.08 -22.45
N ILE A 50 -18.51 4.84 -21.88
CA ILE A 50 -19.84 4.33 -21.51
C ILE A 50 -20.69 3.96 -22.75
N GLU A 51 -20.34 4.50 -23.91
CA GLU A 51 -20.96 4.24 -25.22
C GLU A 51 -20.33 3.03 -25.93
N ASP A 52 -19.48 2.28 -25.22
CA ASP A 52 -18.74 1.11 -25.72
C ASP A 52 -17.76 1.42 -26.87
N GLU A 53 -17.29 2.66 -26.97
CA GLU A 53 -16.22 3.05 -27.89
C GLU A 53 -14.85 2.82 -27.25
N ALA A 54 -13.95 2.15 -28.00
CA ALA A 54 -12.62 1.81 -27.53
C ALA A 54 -11.57 2.77 -28.10
N PHE A 55 -10.74 3.32 -27.22
CA PHE A 55 -9.66 4.25 -27.53
C PHE A 55 -8.31 3.69 -27.10
N HIS A 56 -7.27 4.17 -27.76
CA HIS A 56 -5.88 3.79 -27.48
C HIS A 56 -4.97 4.98 -27.71
N ALA A 57 -3.99 5.16 -26.83
CA ALA A 57 -2.95 6.16 -26.96
C ALA A 57 -1.61 5.59 -26.49
N GLU A 58 -0.54 5.91 -27.22
CA GLU A 58 0.82 5.51 -26.89
C GLU A 58 1.76 6.69 -27.12
N TYR A 59 2.65 6.94 -26.17
CA TYR A 59 3.70 7.95 -26.30
C TYR A 59 4.94 7.57 -25.49
N GLU A 60 6.09 8.08 -25.92
CA GLU A 60 7.35 7.93 -25.22
C GLU A 60 7.79 9.28 -24.62
N VAL A 61 8.38 9.25 -23.44
CA VAL A 61 8.90 10.44 -22.79
C VAL A 61 10.19 10.16 -22.02
N VAL A 62 11.11 11.13 -22.02
CA VAL A 62 12.32 11.08 -21.19
C VAL A 62 12.06 11.87 -19.90
N PRO A 63 12.17 11.27 -18.71
CA PRO A 63 11.94 11.95 -17.44
C PRO A 63 13.17 12.77 -16.98
N ASP A 64 13.71 13.61 -17.85
CA ASP A 64 14.89 14.46 -17.61
C ASP A 64 14.54 15.92 -17.24
N GLY A 65 13.26 16.29 -17.30
CA GLY A 65 12.77 17.64 -17.08
C GLY A 65 12.98 18.58 -18.27
N LEU A 66 13.47 18.06 -19.41
CA LEU A 66 13.66 18.83 -20.64
C LEU A 66 12.46 18.65 -21.57
N GLU A 67 12.28 19.62 -22.47
CA GLU A 67 11.28 19.57 -23.54
C GLU A 67 11.83 18.82 -24.75
N HIS A 68 11.08 17.82 -25.20
CA HIS A 68 11.38 17.01 -26.37
C HIS A 68 10.31 17.22 -27.43
N PRO A 69 10.65 17.19 -28.73
CA PRO A 69 9.66 17.34 -29.79
C PRO A 69 8.66 16.17 -29.79
N LEU A 70 7.38 16.48 -29.98
CA LEU A 70 6.29 15.53 -30.10
C LEU A 70 5.56 15.78 -31.43
N ASN A 71 5.31 14.72 -32.20
CA ASN A 71 4.51 14.82 -33.42
C ASN A 71 3.02 14.58 -33.10
N GLY A 72 2.40 15.55 -32.42
CA GLY A 72 0.97 15.53 -32.10
C GLY A 72 0.20 16.65 -32.81
N GLU A 73 -1.09 16.42 -33.08
CA GLU A 73 -1.99 17.45 -33.64
C GLU A 73 -2.26 18.57 -32.60
N ASP A 74 -2.37 18.17 -31.33
CA ASP A 74 -2.70 19.04 -30.21
C ASP A 74 -1.50 19.50 -29.38
N ALA A 75 -0.31 18.94 -29.63
CA ALA A 75 0.92 19.30 -28.93
C ALA A 75 2.16 19.04 -29.82
N ASP A 76 3.11 19.98 -29.80
CA ASP A 76 4.37 19.92 -30.55
C ASP A 76 5.58 19.56 -29.67
N GLN A 77 5.40 19.56 -28.35
CA GLN A 77 6.45 19.23 -27.38
C GLN A 77 5.89 18.43 -26.20
N ILE A 78 6.74 17.62 -25.59
CA ILE A 78 6.47 16.85 -24.39
C ILE A 78 7.65 16.96 -23.42
N SER A 79 7.36 17.07 -22.13
CA SER A 79 8.37 16.97 -21.07
C SER A 79 7.88 16.06 -19.96
N ALA A 80 8.81 15.39 -19.26
CA ALA A 80 8.47 14.66 -18.05
C ALA A 80 9.50 14.89 -16.94
N THR A 81 9.04 14.84 -15.71
CA THR A 81 9.90 14.92 -14.52
C THR A 81 9.46 13.88 -13.50
N VAL A 82 10.42 13.15 -12.95
CA VAL A 82 10.16 12.20 -11.85
C VAL A 82 10.79 12.74 -10.57
N THR A 83 9.95 12.94 -9.55
CA THR A 83 10.38 13.37 -8.22
C THR A 83 10.23 12.22 -7.23
N GLY A 84 11.35 11.79 -6.64
CA GLY A 84 11.35 10.65 -5.71
C GLY A 84 10.97 9.35 -6.40
N SER A 85 10.07 8.56 -5.78
CA SER A 85 9.58 7.26 -6.28
C SER A 85 8.06 7.18 -6.41
N HIS A 86 7.37 8.31 -6.25
CA HIS A 86 5.90 8.36 -6.15
C HIS A 86 5.26 9.44 -7.01
N TYR A 87 6.05 10.32 -7.64
CA TYR A 87 5.53 11.41 -8.45
C TYR A 87 6.19 11.45 -9.84
N LEU A 88 5.36 11.31 -10.88
CA LEU A 88 5.74 11.49 -12.29
C LEU A 88 4.82 12.54 -12.90
N LEU A 89 5.39 13.65 -13.34
CA LEU A 89 4.69 14.70 -14.06
C LEU A 89 5.03 14.60 -15.55
N VAL A 90 4.02 14.58 -16.39
CA VAL A 90 4.15 14.70 -17.85
C VAL A 90 3.41 15.96 -18.30
N ARG A 91 4.02 16.77 -19.17
CA ARG A 91 3.40 17.95 -19.76
C ARG A 91 3.47 17.87 -21.27
N LEU A 92 2.34 18.12 -21.92
CA LEU A 92 2.27 18.37 -23.35
C LEU A 92 2.16 19.87 -23.58
N LEU A 93 2.94 20.39 -24.51
CA LEU A 93 2.97 21.80 -24.86
C LEU A 93 2.64 22.00 -26.33
N LYS A 94 2.02 23.14 -26.65
CA LYS A 94 1.80 23.64 -28.01
C LYS A 94 2.34 25.06 -28.10
N ALA A 95 3.28 25.31 -29.00
CA ALA A 95 3.97 26.59 -29.14
C ALA A 95 4.51 27.12 -27.79
N GLY A 96 5.08 26.24 -26.97
CA GLY A 96 5.66 26.56 -25.66
C GLY A 96 4.65 26.79 -24.52
N ASN A 97 3.34 26.61 -24.75
CA ASN A 97 2.33 26.73 -23.71
C ASN A 97 1.83 25.34 -23.28
N PRO A 98 1.72 25.03 -21.98
CA PRO A 98 1.19 23.75 -21.52
C PRO A 98 -0.30 23.65 -21.88
N VAL A 99 -0.64 22.62 -22.66
CA VAL A 99 -2.01 22.31 -23.08
C VAL A 99 -2.64 21.21 -22.24
N LEU A 100 -1.81 20.28 -21.76
CA LEU A 100 -2.22 19.17 -20.89
C LEU A 100 -1.10 18.84 -19.90
N GLU A 101 -1.42 18.80 -18.62
CA GLU A 101 -0.56 18.33 -17.55
C GLU A 101 -1.13 17.04 -16.97
N ILE A 102 -0.28 16.02 -16.82
CA ILE A 102 -0.65 14.69 -16.31
C ILE A 102 0.23 14.38 -15.11
N GLU A 103 -0.37 14.39 -13.92
CA GLU A 103 0.28 14.05 -12.67
C GLU A 103 -0.02 12.59 -12.31
N HIS A 104 1.03 11.77 -12.21
CA HIS A 104 0.94 10.39 -11.74
C HIS A 104 1.46 10.32 -10.31
N ASN A 105 0.60 9.86 -9.41
CA ASN A 105 0.87 9.75 -8.00
C ASN A 105 0.73 8.28 -7.55
N ILE A 106 1.77 7.70 -6.99
CA ILE A 106 1.66 6.43 -6.27
C ILE A 106 1.17 6.72 -4.85
N LEU A 107 -0.05 6.29 -4.55
CA LEU A 107 -0.69 6.47 -3.26
C LEU A 107 -0.16 5.47 -2.21
N PRO A 108 -0.26 5.75 -0.90
CA PRO A 108 0.21 4.84 0.15
C PRO A 108 -0.42 3.45 0.15
N ASN A 109 -1.60 3.31 -0.44
CA ASN A 109 -2.31 2.03 -0.61
C ASN A 109 -1.84 1.23 -1.83
N GLY A 110 -0.85 1.72 -2.58
CA GLY A 110 -0.30 1.06 -3.77
C GLY A 110 -1.08 1.32 -5.07
N TYR A 111 -2.12 2.15 -5.04
CA TYR A 111 -2.81 2.58 -6.25
C TYR A 111 -2.06 3.71 -6.95
N MET A 112 -2.23 3.78 -8.26
CA MET A 112 -1.79 4.92 -9.05
C MET A 112 -2.98 5.86 -9.25
N GLN A 113 -2.84 7.10 -8.83
CA GLN A 113 -3.75 8.18 -9.16
C GLN A 113 -3.18 8.96 -10.35
N VAL A 114 -3.99 9.16 -11.37
CA VAL A 114 -3.65 10.01 -12.52
C VAL A 114 -4.55 11.23 -12.48
N ILE A 115 -3.96 12.42 -12.45
CA ILE A 115 -4.69 13.69 -12.51
C ILE A 115 -4.34 14.37 -13.82
N GLN A 116 -5.35 14.61 -14.65
CA GLN A 116 -5.20 15.28 -15.93
C GLN A 116 -5.78 16.69 -15.81
N LYS A 117 -4.98 17.70 -16.12
CA LYS A 117 -5.38 19.12 -16.12
C LYS A 117 -5.15 19.69 -17.50
N GLY A 118 -6.20 20.16 -18.15
CA GLY A 118 -6.11 20.71 -19.50
C GLY A 118 -7.03 21.90 -19.70
N LYS A 119 -6.99 22.46 -20.90
CA LYS A 119 -7.93 23.48 -21.37
C LYS A 119 -8.72 22.90 -22.54
N ASP A 120 -10.03 22.78 -22.37
CA ASP A 120 -10.95 22.50 -23.46
C ASP A 120 -11.25 23.79 -24.22
N SER A 121 -11.24 23.70 -25.55
CA SER A 121 -11.67 24.73 -26.49
C SER A 121 -13.09 25.29 -26.24
N LYS A 122 -13.98 24.53 -25.57
CA LYS A 122 -15.39 24.90 -25.36
C LYS A 122 -15.80 25.14 -23.90
N GLU A 123 -15.22 24.43 -22.94
CA GLU A 123 -15.71 24.39 -21.55
C GLU A 123 -14.73 24.97 -20.51
N GLY A 124 -13.57 25.50 -20.95
CA GLY A 124 -12.57 26.10 -20.06
C GLY A 124 -11.56 25.09 -19.53
N SER A 125 -11.00 25.33 -18.35
CA SER A 125 -10.07 24.39 -17.72
C SER A 125 -10.81 23.20 -17.12
N PHE A 126 -10.26 21.99 -17.28
CA PHE A 126 -10.80 20.78 -16.64
C PHE A 126 -9.73 20.08 -15.79
N THR A 127 -10.19 19.39 -14.75
CA THR A 127 -9.41 18.48 -13.93
C THR A 127 -10.11 17.12 -13.84
N ASN A 128 -9.49 16.08 -14.38
CA ASN A 128 -9.97 14.71 -14.26
C ASN A 128 -9.05 13.92 -13.34
N THR A 129 -9.63 13.11 -12.46
CA THR A 129 -8.91 12.24 -11.51
C THR A 129 -9.32 10.80 -11.75
N GLU A 130 -8.35 9.99 -12.12
CA GLU A 130 -8.50 8.56 -12.38
C GLU A 130 -7.72 7.76 -11.34
N ILE A 131 -8.27 6.64 -10.89
CA ILE A 131 -7.63 5.75 -9.92
C ILE A 131 -7.43 4.40 -10.57
N TYR A 132 -6.20 3.88 -10.50
CA TYR A 132 -5.82 2.60 -11.05
C TYR A 132 -5.20 1.70 -9.99
N HIS A 133 -5.37 0.39 -10.16
CA HIS A 133 -4.69 -0.62 -9.37
C HIS A 133 -3.69 -1.41 -10.19
N LYS A 134 -2.59 -1.79 -9.55
CA LYS A 134 -1.51 -2.54 -10.20
C LYS A 134 -2.00 -3.92 -10.60
N GLN A 135 -1.75 -4.32 -11.84
CA GLN A 135 -1.88 -5.69 -12.31
C GLN A 135 -0.51 -6.36 -12.21
N LEU A 136 -0.43 -7.47 -11.48
CA LEU A 136 0.73 -8.34 -11.48
C LEU A 136 0.73 -9.10 -12.81
N SER A 137 1.61 -8.69 -13.72
CA SER A 137 1.72 -9.28 -15.06
C SER A 137 2.09 -10.76 -14.97
N VAL A 138 1.16 -11.65 -15.33
CA VAL A 138 1.49 -13.02 -15.76
C VAL A 138 1.67 -12.94 -17.28
N LEU A 139 2.93 -12.95 -17.74
CA LEU A 139 3.29 -12.73 -19.15
C LEU A 139 2.51 -13.64 -20.12
N PRO A 140 1.95 -13.10 -21.22
CA PRO A 140 1.71 -13.85 -22.44
C PRO A 140 2.51 -13.24 -23.61
N TYR A 141 3.59 -13.89 -24.02
CA TYR A 141 4.24 -13.61 -25.31
C TYR A 141 3.55 -14.38 -26.44
N ALA A 142 3.07 -13.66 -27.45
CA ALA A 142 3.37 -13.83 -28.89
C ALA A 142 2.24 -13.25 -29.77
N ALA A 143 2.64 -12.49 -30.80
CA ALA A 143 1.83 -11.66 -31.67
C ALA A 143 1.10 -12.40 -32.81
N SER A 144 -0.01 -11.78 -33.25
CA SER A 144 -0.67 -11.73 -34.59
C SER A 144 -0.67 -12.96 -35.53
N VAL A 145 -1.85 -13.32 -36.09
CA VAL A 145 -2.27 -13.11 -37.51
C VAL A 145 -3.71 -13.66 -37.73
N GLY A 146 -4.59 -12.81 -38.27
CA GLY A 146 -5.58 -13.19 -39.31
C GLY A 146 -6.96 -13.76 -38.93
N GLY A 147 -8.01 -13.03 -39.32
CA GLY A 147 -9.25 -13.63 -39.87
C GLY A 147 -10.41 -13.97 -38.92
N VAL A 148 -11.45 -13.13 -38.99
CA VAL A 148 -12.84 -13.24 -38.49
C VAL A 148 -13.38 -14.64 -38.15
N ALA A 149 -13.97 -14.79 -36.94
CA ALA A 149 -15.31 -15.33 -36.68
C ALA A 149 -15.63 -15.27 -35.16
N ILE A 150 -16.68 -14.54 -34.77
CA ILE A 150 -17.19 -14.52 -33.38
C ILE A 150 -17.87 -15.87 -33.10
N ARG A 151 -17.08 -16.82 -32.61
CA ARG A 151 -17.55 -17.95 -31.80
C ARG A 151 -17.06 -17.68 -30.38
N ALA A 152 -17.82 -18.06 -29.35
CA ALA A 152 -17.33 -18.04 -27.98
C ALA A 152 -16.03 -18.87 -27.91
N THR A 153 -14.89 -18.20 -27.97
CA THR A 153 -13.57 -18.81 -28.13
C THR A 153 -13.07 -19.28 -26.78
N LYS A 154 -12.30 -20.38 -26.77
CA LYS A 154 -11.55 -20.88 -25.60
C LYS A 154 -10.78 -19.76 -24.87
N GLU A 155 -10.43 -18.71 -25.59
CA GLU A 155 -9.80 -17.48 -25.10
C GLU A 155 -10.58 -16.77 -23.98
N GLY A 156 -11.91 -16.68 -24.04
CA GLY A 156 -12.71 -16.07 -22.98
C GLY A 156 -12.70 -16.88 -21.68
N MET A 157 -12.76 -18.21 -21.80
CA MET A 157 -12.65 -19.12 -20.64
C MET A 157 -11.22 -19.13 -20.06
N ILE A 158 -10.19 -19.06 -20.91
CA ILE A 158 -8.79 -18.99 -20.46
C ILE A 158 -8.53 -17.67 -19.72
N ARG A 159 -9.03 -16.54 -20.23
CA ARG A 159 -8.92 -15.24 -19.56
C ARG A 159 -9.65 -15.22 -18.23
N HIS A 160 -10.89 -15.72 -18.18
CA HIS A 160 -11.64 -15.79 -16.93
C HIS A 160 -10.96 -16.73 -15.92
N SER A 161 -10.46 -17.89 -16.35
CA SER A 161 -9.73 -18.83 -15.48
C SER A 161 -8.42 -18.25 -14.95
N ALA A 162 -7.64 -17.56 -15.82
CA ALA A 162 -6.41 -16.88 -15.41
C ALA A 162 -6.67 -15.70 -14.46
N LEU A 163 -7.75 -14.94 -14.69
CA LEU A 163 -8.15 -13.83 -13.81
C LEU A 163 -8.58 -14.35 -12.44
N THR A 164 -9.42 -15.38 -12.40
CA THR A 164 -9.86 -16.02 -11.15
C THR A 164 -8.68 -16.62 -10.39
N ALA A 165 -7.75 -17.31 -11.06
CA ALA A 165 -6.56 -17.85 -10.42
C ALA A 165 -5.63 -16.74 -9.86
N MET A 166 -5.51 -15.61 -10.56
CA MET A 166 -4.75 -14.45 -10.09
C MET A 166 -5.43 -13.76 -8.90
N GLU A 167 -6.76 -13.64 -8.91
CA GLU A 167 -7.56 -13.11 -7.80
C GLU A 167 -7.40 -13.97 -6.55
N GLU A 168 -7.58 -15.30 -6.69
CA GLU A 168 -7.35 -16.27 -5.61
C GLU A 168 -5.92 -16.18 -5.07
N GLN A 169 -4.91 -16.05 -5.94
CA GLN A 169 -3.52 -15.87 -5.54
C GLN A 169 -3.28 -14.56 -4.79
N THR A 170 -3.88 -13.47 -5.25
CA THR A 170 -3.77 -12.15 -4.61
C THR A 170 -4.43 -12.17 -3.24
N GLU A 171 -5.61 -12.79 -3.13
CA GLU A 171 -6.31 -12.96 -1.86
C GLU A 171 -5.48 -13.79 -0.88
N MET A 172 -4.87 -14.90 -1.34
CA MET A 172 -3.94 -15.68 -0.52
C MET A 172 -2.76 -14.84 -0.01
N GLN A 173 -2.16 -14.00 -0.86
CA GLN A 173 -1.05 -13.12 -0.45
C GLN A 173 -1.50 -12.04 0.54
N LEU A 174 -2.66 -11.42 0.32
CA LEU A 174 -3.22 -10.43 1.25
C LEU A 174 -3.55 -11.08 2.60
N LEU A 175 -4.06 -12.31 2.60
CA LEU A 175 -4.33 -13.07 3.81
C LEU A 175 -3.04 -13.36 4.60
N GLN A 176 -1.96 -13.73 3.91
CA GLN A 176 -0.64 -13.91 4.54
C GLN A 176 -0.10 -12.62 5.15
N ILE A 177 -0.20 -11.49 4.44
CA ILE A 177 0.22 -10.17 4.97
C ILE A 177 -0.61 -9.80 6.21
N ARG A 178 -1.93 -10.02 6.16
CA ARG A 178 -2.83 -9.78 7.31
C ARG A 178 -2.39 -10.58 8.54
N GLN A 179 -2.07 -11.86 8.36
CA GLN A 179 -1.57 -12.72 9.43
C GLN A 179 -0.22 -12.21 10.01
N GLN A 180 0.69 -11.74 9.15
CA GLN A 180 1.96 -11.15 9.61
C GLN A 180 1.73 -9.86 10.40
N ILE A 181 0.81 -9.00 9.98
CA ILE A 181 0.46 -7.77 10.72
C ILE A 181 -0.17 -8.12 12.07
N GLU A 182 -1.07 -9.09 12.13
CA GLU A 182 -1.66 -9.55 13.39
C GLU A 182 -0.60 -10.10 14.35
N LEU A 183 0.36 -10.87 13.84
CA LEU A 183 1.50 -11.36 14.61
C LEU A 183 2.34 -10.21 15.16
N LEU A 184 2.72 -9.25 14.32
CA LEU A 184 3.49 -8.07 14.71
C LEU A 184 2.73 -7.23 15.76
N ALA A 185 1.42 -7.06 15.59
CA ALA A 185 0.57 -6.34 16.54
C ALA A 185 0.54 -7.04 17.91
N ARG A 186 0.41 -8.37 17.94
CA ARG A 186 0.50 -9.16 19.19
C ARG A 186 1.87 -9.01 19.86
N GLN A 187 2.95 -9.15 19.10
CA GLN A 187 4.31 -8.96 19.62
C GLN A 187 4.50 -7.55 20.21
N ALA A 188 4.00 -6.52 19.53
CA ALA A 188 4.05 -5.15 20.04
C ALA A 188 3.24 -4.96 21.34
N GLN A 189 2.05 -5.59 21.44
CA GLN A 189 1.25 -5.59 22.67
C GLN A 189 1.98 -6.29 23.82
N GLU A 190 2.61 -7.44 23.58
CA GLU A 190 3.40 -8.14 24.60
C GLU A 190 4.58 -7.30 25.08
N ILE A 191 5.31 -6.65 24.17
CA ILE A 191 6.41 -5.74 24.52
C ILE A 191 5.91 -4.58 25.38
N ARG A 192 4.75 -3.99 25.02
CA ARG A 192 4.12 -2.92 25.83
C ARG A 192 3.73 -3.41 27.22
N LYS A 193 3.08 -4.56 27.32
CA LYS A 193 2.69 -5.16 28.61
C LYS A 193 3.91 -5.43 29.48
N ARG A 194 5.00 -5.96 28.91
CA ARG A 194 6.28 -6.17 29.62
C ARG A 194 6.87 -4.86 30.14
N LYS A 195 6.83 -3.79 29.34
CA LYS A 195 7.28 -2.46 29.76
C LYS A 195 6.44 -1.92 30.92
N GLU A 196 5.12 -1.98 30.81
CA GLU A 196 4.18 -1.51 31.85
C GLU A 196 4.35 -2.28 33.16
N LEU A 197 4.45 -3.62 33.10
CA LEU A 197 4.75 -4.47 34.26
C LEU A 197 6.11 -4.13 34.88
N SER A 198 7.14 -3.95 34.05
CA SER A 198 8.47 -3.61 34.55
C SER A 198 8.45 -2.26 35.28
N LEU A 199 7.79 -1.24 34.73
CA LEU A 199 7.64 0.07 35.40
C LEU A 199 6.91 -0.07 36.73
N MET A 200 5.79 -0.81 36.77
CA MET A 200 5.03 -1.04 38.00
C MET A 200 5.86 -1.73 39.09
N ILE A 201 6.74 -2.67 38.71
CA ILE A 201 7.62 -3.38 39.64
C ILE A 201 8.78 -2.49 40.11
N TYR A 202 9.34 -1.65 39.24
CA TYR A 202 10.37 -0.68 39.65
C TYR A 202 9.82 0.42 40.56
N ASP A 203 8.56 0.84 40.38
CA ASP A 203 7.88 1.79 41.26
C ASP A 203 7.41 1.15 42.59
N ALA A 204 7.29 -0.18 42.63
CA ALA A 204 6.93 -0.92 43.84
C ALA A 204 8.06 -0.88 44.88
N LYS A 205 7.70 -0.90 46.17
CA LYS A 205 8.70 -0.98 47.25
C LYS A 205 9.34 -2.37 47.27
N LEU A 206 10.53 -2.49 46.68
CA LEU A 206 11.35 -3.69 46.72
C LEU A 206 12.01 -3.83 48.09
N SER A 207 11.65 -4.90 48.81
CA SER A 207 12.24 -5.21 50.13
C SER A 207 13.49 -6.09 50.04
N PHE A 208 13.86 -6.51 48.83
CA PHE A 208 14.99 -7.40 48.54
C PHE A 208 15.52 -7.16 47.12
N LYS A 209 16.72 -7.66 46.83
CA LYS A 209 17.31 -7.65 45.49
C LYS A 209 16.79 -8.85 44.70
N PRO A 210 16.03 -8.65 43.59
CA PRO A 210 15.49 -9.76 42.82
C PRO A 210 16.59 -10.51 42.06
N VAL A 211 16.42 -11.83 41.94
CA VAL A 211 17.37 -12.75 41.31
C VAL A 211 16.80 -13.24 39.99
N ILE A 212 17.63 -13.21 38.95
CA ILE A 212 17.27 -13.66 37.60
C ILE A 212 16.81 -15.13 37.64
N GLY A 213 15.71 -15.43 36.96
CA GLY A 213 15.17 -16.77 36.82
C GLY A 213 14.22 -17.20 37.94
N GLN A 214 14.06 -16.40 39.00
CA GLN A 214 13.11 -16.68 40.09
C GLN A 214 11.73 -16.07 39.82
N VAL A 215 10.70 -16.74 40.34
CA VAL A 215 9.30 -16.28 40.29
C VAL A 215 8.98 -15.51 41.56
N TYR A 216 8.25 -14.43 41.38
CA TYR A 216 7.80 -13.52 42.42
C TYR A 216 6.32 -13.21 42.21
N HIS A 217 5.65 -12.73 43.24
CA HIS A 217 4.23 -12.41 43.24
C HIS A 217 4.05 -10.94 43.59
N LEU A 218 3.36 -10.21 42.72
CA LEU A 218 3.07 -8.79 42.87
C LEU A 218 1.73 -8.61 43.60
N TYR A 219 1.76 -7.80 44.66
CA TYR A 219 0.60 -7.52 45.51
C TYR A 219 0.35 -6.02 45.67
N GLU A 220 -0.93 -5.66 45.81
CA GLU A 220 -1.36 -4.33 46.25
C GLU A 220 -1.55 -4.34 47.77
N LYS A 221 -0.88 -3.44 48.49
CA LYS A 221 -1.10 -3.23 49.93
C LYS A 221 -2.39 -2.45 50.18
N LYS A 222 -2.90 -2.49 51.40
CA LYS A 222 -4.10 -1.71 51.81
C LYS A 222 -3.92 -0.20 51.61
N ASP A 223 -2.68 0.28 51.65
CA ASP A 223 -2.32 1.69 51.43
C ASP A 223 -2.23 2.09 49.94
N GLY A 224 -2.57 1.18 49.02
CA GLY A 224 -2.54 1.40 47.55
C GLY A 224 -1.15 1.27 46.91
N THR A 225 -0.10 1.01 47.69
CA THR A 225 1.25 0.78 47.14
C THR A 225 1.47 -0.66 46.70
N HIS A 226 2.23 -0.84 45.63
CA HIS A 226 2.63 -2.15 45.13
C HIS A 226 3.86 -2.72 45.85
N THR A 227 3.93 -4.03 46.03
CA THR A 227 5.08 -4.74 46.60
C THR A 227 5.30 -6.08 45.94
N LEU A 228 6.56 -6.47 45.80
CA LEU A 228 6.96 -7.80 45.33
C LEU A 228 7.22 -8.74 46.52
N SER A 229 6.85 -10.01 46.40
CA SER A 229 7.10 -11.07 47.39
C SER A 229 7.48 -12.39 46.71
N MET A 230 8.22 -13.28 47.39
CA MET A 230 8.46 -14.65 46.92
C MET A 230 7.39 -15.64 47.36
N VAL A 231 6.56 -15.25 48.33
CA VAL A 231 5.51 -16.10 48.92
C VAL A 231 4.25 -16.03 48.06
N ALA A 232 3.75 -17.18 47.63
CA ALA A 232 2.59 -17.32 46.76
C ALA A 232 1.27 -17.01 47.50
N PRO A 233 0.19 -16.61 46.80
CA PRO A 233 -1.09 -16.27 47.43
C PRO A 233 -1.66 -17.37 48.33
N SER A 234 -1.46 -18.63 47.94
CA SER A 234 -1.88 -19.83 48.67
C SER A 234 -1.13 -20.06 49.98
N GLU A 235 0.08 -19.49 50.13
CA GLU A 235 0.94 -19.67 51.29
C GLU A 235 0.67 -18.64 52.40
N TRP A 236 -0.07 -17.57 52.11
CA TRP A 236 -0.37 -16.49 53.06
C TRP A 236 -1.46 -16.83 54.09
N GLY A 237 -2.19 -17.95 53.91
CA GLY A 237 -3.32 -18.31 54.76
C GLY A 237 -4.50 -17.31 54.67
N ALA A 238 -5.48 -17.44 55.58
CA ALA A 238 -6.76 -16.72 55.51
C ALA A 238 -6.70 -15.19 55.77
N GLY A 239 -5.51 -14.60 55.99
CA GLY A 239 -5.38 -13.22 56.46
C GLY A 239 -4.11 -12.51 56.01
N GLY A 240 -3.69 -12.71 54.75
CA GLY A 240 -2.52 -12.02 54.19
C GLY A 240 -2.60 -10.49 54.35
N PRO A 241 -1.45 -9.78 54.46
CA PRO A 241 -1.39 -8.34 54.69
C PRO A 241 -1.80 -7.48 53.48
N PHE A 242 -2.10 -8.12 52.35
CA PHE A 242 -2.35 -7.48 51.06
C PHE A 242 -3.84 -7.35 50.78
N ARG A 243 -4.19 -6.30 50.05
CA ARG A 243 -5.55 -6.04 49.59
C ARG A 243 -5.91 -6.94 48.43
N GLN A 244 -4.99 -7.10 47.47
CA GLN A 244 -5.23 -7.83 46.24
C GLN A 244 -3.94 -8.45 45.69
N PHE A 245 -4.07 -9.65 45.12
CA PHE A 245 -3.05 -10.27 44.28
C PHE A 245 -3.21 -9.77 42.83
N ILE A 246 -2.11 -9.34 42.21
CA ILE A 246 -2.13 -8.79 40.85
C ILE A 246 -1.66 -9.84 39.85
N ALA A 247 -0.43 -10.31 39.99
CA ALA A 247 0.19 -11.22 39.02
C ALA A 247 1.40 -11.95 39.62
N SER A 248 1.69 -13.13 39.08
CA SER A 248 2.97 -13.81 39.27
C SER A 248 3.92 -13.39 38.15
N VAL A 249 5.15 -13.03 38.49
CA VAL A 249 6.13 -12.49 37.54
C VAL A 249 7.50 -13.15 37.72
N LYS A 250 8.19 -13.39 36.62
CA LYS A 250 9.54 -13.95 36.60
C LYS A 250 10.53 -12.91 36.08
N LEU A 251 11.67 -12.78 36.75
CA LEU A 251 12.75 -11.92 36.29
C LEU A 251 13.55 -12.63 35.19
N LEU A 252 13.67 -11.99 34.03
CA LEU A 252 14.46 -12.47 32.89
C LEU A 252 15.91 -11.93 32.93
N ALA A 253 16.77 -12.50 32.08
CA ALA A 253 18.19 -12.15 32.04
C ALA A 253 18.47 -10.71 31.57
N ASP A 254 17.55 -10.12 30.82
CA ASP A 254 17.57 -8.73 30.36
C ASP A 254 17.03 -7.74 31.42
N HIS A 255 16.85 -8.18 32.67
CA HIS A 255 16.27 -7.42 33.78
C HIS A 255 14.82 -6.94 33.54
N THR A 256 14.12 -7.58 32.59
CA THR A 256 12.69 -7.37 32.37
C THR A 256 11.86 -8.43 33.10
N TRP A 257 10.60 -8.09 33.32
CA TRP A 257 9.65 -8.96 34.02
C TRP A 257 8.63 -9.52 33.03
N VAL A 258 8.38 -10.82 33.13
CA VAL A 258 7.33 -11.51 32.38
C VAL A 258 6.32 -12.10 33.35
N GLU A 259 5.04 -11.94 33.04
CA GLU A 259 3.97 -12.61 33.79
C GLU A 259 4.04 -14.12 33.53
N VAL A 260 3.89 -14.90 34.59
CA VAL A 260 3.80 -16.36 34.54
C VAL A 260 2.41 -16.75 35.01
N GLU A 261 1.73 -17.57 34.21
CA GLU A 261 0.46 -18.21 34.59
C GLU A 261 0.67 -19.28 35.67
#